data_AF-A0A520A912-F1
#
_entry.id   AF-A0A520A912-F1
#
_cell.length_a   1.000
_cell.length_b   1.000
_cell.length_c   1.000
_cell.angle_alpha   90.00
_cell.angle_beta   90.00
_cell.angle_gamma   90.00
#
_symmetry.space_group_name_H-M   'P 1'
#
loop_
_entity.id
_entity.type
_entity.pdbx_description
1 polymer ?
#
loop_
_entity_poly.entity_id
_entity_poly.type
_entity_poly.pdbx_seq_one_letter_code
_entity_poly.pdbx_strand_id
1 'polypeptide(L)'
;MIFRLIFFVSLYLLILSGISINAREKISLADPLTLADFIVVNASCNATGSIEFKNANPAGITFSWEDETAVTIGTTYRIERLKAGTYKLTYTINGGPAYVLSIPILSALPYAATQDILLGCGENIKRIHGDAFSTTEKLMYKWEDVLNRVIATTEFVNLTAGQYYLTVTDGNNCSSTRASIVVKAASKRPSINPNSIVITSSGCSSPNGSITGLKVTSSEDGPYTYRWTNGAGDVVGTQLDLVGVPAGKYRLSARLTAGDCETLSSELIVEQDNPIVSSTSSFVSKPADCNMPNGAITGVKTNATSFKWIDVNGNTVATTLDMVNVKEGYYELIVSNNSGCQETLGPFHVKAGNPPIILQSQPIIKNDSCNLGIGSIIGSRVVGSGIRYRWTDLDNKEISTDPDLRNINAGTYLLAISNTSCTNVYHYEIQNMESQLAAPILEDKFVCSPTDILITFSETAPLYRIYDQNNNLLKESKNKSFMLNVKESSNYYGSLGRGSCESLRTAFKVTVGETAINIPTSFSPNNDGINDTWILKGIELYNTADVKVFNRYGAMVYQSTNPSNLFDGKKEGNDLPSGVYYYIIKLTNDCNPFTGSLTLLR
;
A
#
# COMPACT_ATOMS: atom_id res chain seq x y z
N MET A 1 41.93 1.74 31.70
CA MET A 1 40.87 2.72 32.03
C MET A 1 39.97 2.28 33.20
N ILE A 2 40.46 1.42 34.12
CA ILE A 2 39.70 0.97 35.32
C ILE A 2 40.46 1.26 36.64
N PHE A 3 41.68 1.78 36.58
CA PHE A 3 42.45 2.24 37.76
C PHE A 3 42.27 3.73 38.10
N ARG A 4 41.48 4.47 37.33
CA ARG A 4 41.22 5.92 37.56
C ARG A 4 40.02 6.21 38.48
N LEU A 5 39.30 5.19 38.96
CA LEU A 5 38.07 5.37 39.76
C LEU A 5 38.22 5.13 41.26
N ILE A 6 39.34 4.60 41.74
CA ILE A 6 39.47 4.17 43.16
C ILE A 6 40.13 5.25 44.04
N PHE A 7 40.83 6.23 43.46
CA PHE A 7 41.47 7.30 44.23
C PHE A 7 40.60 8.56 44.42
N PHE A 8 39.53 8.73 43.64
CA PHE A 8 38.68 9.93 43.67
C PHE A 8 37.45 9.84 44.59
N VAL A 9 37.17 8.68 45.18
CA VAL A 9 35.99 8.48 46.06
C VAL A 9 36.30 8.75 47.54
N SER A 10 37.57 8.81 47.96
CA SER A 10 37.93 9.06 49.37
C SER A 10 38.25 10.52 49.74
N LEU A 11 38.26 11.46 48.78
CA LEU A 11 38.56 12.88 49.08
C LEU A 11 37.43 13.85 48.69
N TYR A 12 36.44 13.40 47.91
CA TYR A 12 35.31 14.26 47.49
C TYR A 12 34.05 14.12 48.37
N LEU A 13 34.08 13.26 49.40
CA LEU A 13 32.94 13.05 50.33
C LEU A 13 32.94 13.97 51.57
N LEU A 14 33.86 14.94 51.65
CA LEU A 14 33.96 15.86 52.80
C LEU A 14 33.66 17.33 52.47
N ILE A 15 33.33 17.67 51.21
CA ILE A 15 33.04 19.05 50.80
C ILE A 15 31.77 19.06 49.95
N LEU A 16 30.62 18.74 50.56
CA LEU A 16 29.26 19.15 50.12
C LEU A 16 28.23 18.61 51.12
N SER A 17 28.30 19.08 52.35
CA SER A 17 27.11 19.19 53.21
C SER A 17 27.14 20.53 53.90
N GLY A 18 26.81 21.57 53.11
CA GLY A 18 26.38 22.86 53.63
C GLY A 18 25.01 22.73 54.29
N ILE A 19 24.92 21.94 55.36
CA ILE A 19 23.82 22.01 56.29
C ILE A 19 24.27 22.97 57.38
N SER A 20 23.72 24.18 57.33
CA SER A 20 23.78 25.10 58.45
C SER A 20 22.95 24.48 59.59
N ILE A 21 23.59 23.70 60.44
CA ILE A 21 23.00 23.34 61.73
C ILE A 21 23.48 24.38 62.72
N ASN A 22 22.58 25.32 62.98
CA ASN A 22 22.66 26.23 64.10
C ASN A 22 22.38 25.42 65.36
N ALA A 23 23.40 24.72 65.85
CA ALA A 23 23.41 24.11 67.16
C ALA A 23 24.75 24.45 67.81
N ARG A 24 24.71 25.40 68.75
CA ARG A 24 25.66 25.38 69.87
C ARG A 24 25.39 24.10 70.66
N GLU A 25 25.86 22.96 70.15
CA GLU A 25 26.04 21.79 70.98
C GLU A 25 27.13 22.14 71.99
N LYS A 26 26.71 22.39 73.23
CA LYS A 26 27.59 22.23 74.37
C LYS A 26 28.13 20.81 74.27
N ILE A 27 29.39 20.66 73.88
CA ILE A 27 30.16 19.43 74.01
C ILE A 27 29.88 18.89 75.42
N SER A 28 29.27 17.71 75.50
CA SER A 28 29.15 16.97 76.75
C SER A 28 30.57 16.65 77.19
N LEU A 29 31.03 17.32 78.25
CA LEU A 29 32.38 17.21 78.83
C LEU A 29 32.64 15.85 79.52
N ALA A 30 31.98 14.78 79.07
CA ALA A 30 32.07 13.45 79.65
C ALA A 30 33.09 12.54 78.95
N ASP A 31 33.47 12.84 77.71
CA ASP A 31 34.41 12.02 76.92
C ASP A 31 35.75 12.76 76.67
N PRO A 32 36.88 12.03 76.56
CA PRO A 32 38.17 12.62 76.21
C PRO A 32 38.14 13.25 74.81
N LEU A 33 38.71 14.45 74.68
CA LEU A 33 38.95 15.12 73.40
C LEU A 33 39.72 14.22 72.43
N THR A 34 39.34 14.27 71.17
CA THR A 34 39.96 13.55 70.06
C THR A 34 40.55 14.54 69.06
N LEU A 35 41.30 14.03 68.07
CA LEU A 35 41.85 14.85 66.99
C LEU A 35 40.75 15.61 66.21
N ALA A 36 39.53 15.06 66.15
CA ALA A 36 38.40 15.68 65.46
C ALA A 36 37.90 16.97 66.11
N ASP A 37 38.29 17.25 67.36
CA ASP A 37 37.88 18.46 68.08
C ASP A 37 38.79 19.67 67.77
N PHE A 38 39.83 19.46 66.96
CA PHE A 38 40.80 20.47 66.58
C PHE A 38 40.72 20.80 65.08
N ILE A 39 40.99 22.06 64.76
CA ILE A 39 41.32 22.55 63.42
C ILE A 39 42.85 22.53 63.34
N VAL A 40 43.39 21.64 62.50
CA VAL A 40 44.83 21.50 62.28
C VAL A 40 45.18 22.07 60.92
N VAL A 41 45.98 23.14 60.91
CA VAL A 41 46.55 23.71 59.69
C VAL A 41 47.99 23.22 59.60
N ASN A 42 48.28 22.38 58.61
CA ASN A 42 49.61 21.86 58.38
C ASN A 42 50.62 22.97 58.05
N ALA A 43 51.87 22.78 58.47
CA ALA A 43 52.95 23.69 58.10
C ALA A 43 53.31 23.47 56.63
N SER A 44 53.64 24.55 55.92
CA SER A 44 54.26 24.47 54.61
C SER A 44 55.76 24.76 54.73
N CYS A 45 56.51 24.57 53.66
CA CYS A 45 57.95 24.84 53.61
C CYS A 45 58.33 26.28 54.06
N ASN A 46 57.42 27.26 53.93
CA ASN A 46 57.67 28.67 54.25
C ASN A 46 56.59 29.31 55.15
N ALA A 47 55.55 28.57 55.53
CA ALA A 47 54.53 29.03 56.46
C ALA A 47 54.38 28.05 57.61
N THR A 48 54.20 28.59 58.81
CA THR A 48 53.98 27.79 60.01
C THR A 48 52.53 27.33 60.10
N GLY A 49 52.33 26.11 60.62
CA GLY A 49 51.03 25.57 60.94
C GLY A 49 50.42 26.17 62.21
N SER A 50 49.18 25.74 62.49
CA SER A 50 48.47 26.05 63.73
C SER A 50 47.59 24.89 64.17
N ILE A 51 47.34 24.81 65.47
CA ILE A 51 46.35 23.91 66.06
C ILE A 51 45.39 24.79 66.86
N GLU A 52 44.11 24.70 66.55
CA GLU A 52 43.05 25.44 67.24
C GLU A 52 41.94 24.48 67.67
N PHE A 53 41.61 24.48 68.95
CA PHE A 53 40.42 23.79 69.43
C PHE A 53 39.16 24.46 68.87
N LYS A 54 38.25 23.69 68.26
CA LYS A 54 37.10 24.20 67.51
C LYS A 54 36.18 25.13 68.32
N ASN A 55 36.11 24.94 69.64
CA ASN A 55 35.30 25.77 70.53
C ASN A 55 36.19 26.82 71.20
N ALA A 56 36.26 28.02 70.59
CA ALA A 56 37.13 29.10 71.05
C ALA A 56 36.81 29.50 72.50
N ASN A 57 37.70 29.10 73.43
CA ASN A 57 37.64 29.34 74.88
C ASN A 57 36.52 28.59 75.63
N PRO A 58 36.62 27.26 75.80
CA PRO A 58 35.66 26.49 76.58
C PRO A 58 35.88 26.74 78.08
N ALA A 59 34.89 27.33 78.76
CA ALA A 59 34.94 27.49 80.21
C ALA A 59 35.12 26.11 80.89
N GLY A 60 36.14 25.98 81.74
CA GLY A 60 36.42 24.77 82.49
C GLY A 60 37.48 23.83 81.89
N ILE A 61 38.07 24.11 80.72
CA ILE A 61 39.19 23.32 80.19
C ILE A 61 40.51 24.11 80.29
N THR A 62 41.57 23.48 80.78
CA THR A 62 42.94 24.04 80.75
C THR A 62 43.76 23.36 79.67
N PHE A 63 44.55 24.12 78.91
CA PHE A 63 45.44 23.58 77.88
C PHE A 63 46.91 23.78 78.27
N SER A 64 47.77 22.82 77.94
CA SER A 64 49.22 22.94 78.01
C SER A 64 49.83 22.18 76.84
N TRP A 65 50.52 22.88 75.97
CA TRP A 65 51.10 22.34 74.75
C TRP A 65 52.61 22.22 74.89
N GLU A 66 53.13 21.03 74.61
CA GLU A 66 54.56 20.73 74.53
C GLU A 66 54.95 20.47 73.08
N ASP A 67 56.13 20.96 72.67
CA ASP A 67 56.75 20.53 71.42
C ASP A 67 57.47 19.17 71.59
N GLU A 68 58.11 18.69 70.51
CA GLU A 68 58.84 17.41 70.52
C GLU A 68 60.02 17.38 71.50
N THR A 69 60.49 18.54 71.97
CA THR A 69 61.57 18.65 72.97
C THR A 69 61.05 18.71 74.40
N ALA A 70 59.74 18.48 74.59
CA ALA A 70 59.02 18.60 75.86
C ALA A 70 59.03 20.01 76.47
N VAL A 71 59.27 21.04 75.65
CA VAL A 71 59.20 22.44 76.08
C VAL A 71 57.76 22.93 75.93
N THR A 72 57.21 23.57 76.97
CA THR A 72 55.87 24.16 76.91
C THR A 72 55.87 25.38 75.97
N ILE A 73 55.08 25.30 74.90
CA ILE A 73 55.00 26.33 73.83
C ILE A 73 53.71 27.14 73.84
N GLY A 74 52.74 26.77 74.67
CA GLY A 74 51.50 27.53 74.83
C GLY A 74 50.55 26.90 75.84
N THR A 75 49.63 27.70 76.38
CA THR A 75 48.63 27.27 77.39
C THR A 75 47.19 27.63 77.01
N THR A 76 47.00 28.08 75.77
CA THR A 76 45.71 28.52 75.23
C THR A 76 45.06 27.43 74.37
N TYR A 77 43.78 27.59 74.06
CA TYR A 77 43.03 26.69 73.17
C TYR A 77 43.52 26.72 71.71
N ARG A 78 44.40 27.66 71.38
CA ARG A 78 45.02 27.84 70.06
C ARG A 78 46.51 28.06 70.22
N ILE A 79 47.31 27.38 69.41
CA ILE A 79 48.74 27.60 69.23
C ILE A 79 49.04 27.77 67.75
N GLU A 80 49.90 28.72 67.43
CA GLU A 80 50.28 29.08 66.06
C GLU A 80 51.79 29.08 65.93
N ARG A 81 52.28 29.35 64.72
CA ARG A 81 53.72 29.42 64.44
C ARG A 81 54.43 28.06 64.61
N LEU A 82 53.68 26.98 64.41
CA LEU A 82 54.14 25.62 64.55
C LEU A 82 54.91 25.17 63.30
N LYS A 83 56.04 24.50 63.50
CA LYS A 83 56.75 23.81 62.42
C LYS A 83 56.14 22.41 62.22
N ALA A 84 56.50 21.72 61.15
CA ALA A 84 56.14 20.32 61.02
C ALA A 84 56.77 19.52 62.18
N GLY A 85 55.97 18.66 62.82
CA GLY A 85 56.32 17.97 64.04
C GLY A 85 55.07 17.53 64.82
N THR A 86 55.27 16.78 65.90
CA THR A 86 54.20 16.28 66.76
C THR A 86 54.13 17.11 68.04
N TYR A 87 52.97 17.70 68.28
CA TYR A 87 52.71 18.53 69.45
C TYR A 87 51.87 17.76 70.45
N LYS A 88 52.31 17.74 71.72
CA LYS A 88 51.63 17.03 72.79
C LYS A 88 50.78 18.01 73.58
N LEU A 89 49.47 17.82 73.54
CA LEU A 89 48.52 18.53 74.37
C LEU A 89 48.30 17.75 75.67
N THR A 90 48.50 18.42 76.81
CA THR A 90 47.98 18.00 78.11
C THR A 90 46.82 18.92 78.50
N TYR A 91 45.65 18.36 78.81
CA TYR A 91 44.48 19.14 79.20
C TYR A 91 43.72 18.54 80.39
N THR A 92 43.01 19.39 81.14
CA THR A 92 42.10 18.97 82.21
C THR A 92 40.72 19.56 81.97
N ILE A 93 39.68 18.82 82.36
CA ILE A 93 38.28 19.26 82.28
C ILE A 93 37.74 19.41 83.69
N ASN A 94 37.29 20.62 84.06
CA ASN A 94 36.71 20.98 85.34
C ASN A 94 37.52 20.50 86.56
N GLY A 95 38.85 20.51 86.48
CA GLY A 95 39.74 20.04 87.55
C GLY A 95 39.83 18.51 87.70
N GLY A 96 39.32 17.74 86.72
CA GLY A 96 39.45 16.29 86.63
C GLY A 96 40.85 15.80 86.23
N PRO A 97 41.01 14.50 85.92
CA PRO A 97 42.30 13.92 85.57
C PRO A 97 42.90 14.58 84.31
N ALA A 98 44.23 14.60 84.23
CA ALA A 98 44.94 15.10 83.06
C ALA A 98 44.88 14.07 81.92
N TYR A 99 44.43 14.53 80.75
CA TYR A 99 44.42 13.79 79.51
C TYR A 99 45.54 14.28 78.60
N VAL A 100 46.07 13.37 77.78
CA VAL A 100 47.16 13.66 76.85
C VAL A 100 46.76 13.26 75.43
N LEU A 101 47.00 14.15 74.47
CA LEU A 101 46.77 13.92 73.04
C LEU A 101 47.99 14.37 72.24
N SER A 102 48.46 13.53 71.31
CA SER A 102 49.52 13.90 70.37
C SER A 102 48.89 14.30 69.03
N ILE A 103 49.16 15.52 68.58
CA ILE A 103 48.62 16.09 67.35
C ILE A 103 49.77 16.38 66.38
N PRO A 104 49.84 15.71 65.23
CA PRO A 104 50.87 15.97 64.23
C PRO A 104 50.51 17.19 63.36
N ILE A 105 51.50 18.05 63.12
CA ILE A 105 51.52 19.03 62.03
C ILE A 105 52.39 18.44 60.93
N LEU A 106 51.79 18.11 59.79
CA LEU A 106 52.51 17.58 58.64
C LEU A 106 53.17 18.70 57.83
N SER A 107 54.24 18.37 57.10
CA SER A 107 54.81 19.25 56.07
C SER A 107 54.03 19.06 54.77
N ALA A 108 53.19 20.02 54.40
CA ALA A 108 52.44 19.99 53.14
C ALA A 108 53.33 20.44 51.98
N LEU A 109 53.80 19.49 51.16
CA LEU A 109 54.42 19.75 49.85
C LEU A 109 53.43 19.37 48.74
N PRO A 110 53.43 20.08 47.60
CA PRO A 110 52.67 19.61 46.45
C PRO A 110 53.29 18.33 45.88
N TYR A 111 52.49 17.54 45.18
CA TYR A 111 52.86 16.26 44.60
C TYR A 111 52.75 16.33 43.07
N ALA A 112 53.78 15.87 42.36
CA ALA A 112 53.74 15.61 40.92
C ALA A 112 53.78 14.09 40.69
N ALA A 113 52.93 13.58 39.80
CA ALA A 113 52.87 12.15 39.50
C ALA A 113 53.92 11.75 38.46
N THR A 114 54.45 10.54 38.60
CA THR A 114 55.29 9.90 37.57
C THR A 114 54.41 9.25 36.50
N GLN A 115 54.83 9.28 35.23
CA GLN A 115 54.03 8.76 34.12
C GLN A 115 54.91 8.12 33.03
N ASP A 116 54.56 6.89 32.64
CA ASP A 116 55.06 6.25 31.43
C ASP A 116 54.05 6.46 30.29
N ILE A 117 54.53 7.01 29.17
CA ILE A 117 53.69 7.43 28.06
C ILE A 117 54.26 6.85 26.77
N LEU A 118 53.42 6.14 26.02
CA LEU A 118 53.78 5.65 24.70
C LEU A 118 53.23 6.61 23.61
N LEU A 119 54.07 6.94 22.63
CA LEU A 119 53.64 7.65 21.42
C LEU A 119 52.78 6.74 20.52
N GLY A 120 51.77 7.30 19.87
CA GLY A 120 51.00 6.56 18.87
C GLY A 120 51.81 6.28 17.60
N CYS A 121 51.38 5.30 16.82
CA CYS A 121 52.09 4.88 15.62
C CYS A 121 52.15 5.97 14.54
N GLY A 122 53.36 6.46 14.25
CA GLY A 122 53.60 7.58 13.34
C GLY A 122 53.61 8.95 14.01
N GLU A 123 53.39 9.01 15.33
CA GLU A 123 53.53 10.23 16.12
C GLU A 123 54.98 10.40 16.58
N ASN A 124 55.50 11.62 16.46
CA ASN A 124 56.81 11.99 17.00
C ASN A 124 56.70 12.85 18.27
N ILE A 125 55.49 13.33 18.59
CA ILE A 125 55.20 14.27 19.68
C ILE A 125 53.84 13.91 20.28
N LYS A 126 53.70 14.03 21.60
CA LYS A 126 52.41 13.87 22.29
C LYS A 126 52.18 14.99 23.30
N ARG A 127 50.92 15.48 23.36
CA ARG A 127 50.48 16.44 24.36
C ARG A 127 50.23 15.72 25.68
N ILE A 128 50.90 16.15 26.73
CA ILE A 128 50.91 15.54 28.05
C ILE A 128 50.43 16.57 29.06
N HIS A 129 49.58 16.12 29.98
CA HIS A 129 49.15 16.89 31.14
C HIS A 129 50.01 16.50 32.34
N GLY A 130 50.51 17.48 33.09
CA GLY A 130 51.24 17.22 34.31
C GLY A 130 50.29 16.88 35.45
N ASP A 131 49.97 15.60 35.63
CA ASP A 131 49.13 15.14 36.74
C ASP A 131 49.81 15.55 38.08
N ALA A 132 49.20 16.48 38.82
CA ALA A 132 49.75 17.05 40.05
C ALA A 132 48.66 17.44 41.07
N PHE A 133 49.03 17.51 42.34
CA PHE A 133 48.14 17.82 43.46
C PHE A 133 48.78 18.81 44.44
N SER A 134 47.97 19.71 45.02
CA SER A 134 48.35 20.67 46.05
C SER A 134 47.19 20.94 47.00
N THR A 135 47.49 21.32 48.23
CA THR A 135 46.50 21.81 49.21
C THR A 135 46.12 23.28 49.01
N THR A 136 46.70 23.95 48.00
CA THR A 136 46.40 25.34 47.61
C THR A 136 45.83 25.40 46.19
N GLU A 137 45.03 26.43 45.89
CA GLU A 137 44.31 26.55 44.62
C GLU A 137 45.19 26.83 43.39
N LYS A 138 46.47 27.20 43.58
CA LYS A 138 47.38 27.57 42.48
C LYS A 138 48.64 26.71 42.45
N LEU A 139 48.89 26.07 41.31
CA LEU A 139 50.11 25.34 40.98
C LEU A 139 50.86 25.99 39.82
N MET A 140 52.17 26.12 39.96
CA MET A 140 53.10 26.50 38.90
C MET A 140 53.84 25.26 38.44
N TYR A 141 53.92 25.05 37.13
CA TYR A 141 54.55 23.87 36.54
C TYR A 141 55.96 24.21 36.07
N LYS A 142 56.88 23.26 36.19
CA LYS A 142 58.22 23.33 35.62
C LYS A 142 58.60 21.98 35.06
N TRP A 143 58.72 21.92 33.73
CA TRP A 143 59.16 20.76 33.00
C TRP A 143 60.63 20.90 32.63
N GLU A 144 61.40 19.84 32.87
CA GLU A 144 62.82 19.77 32.57
C GLU A 144 63.16 18.53 31.76
N ASP A 145 64.21 18.62 30.94
CA ASP A 145 64.82 17.45 30.32
C ASP A 145 65.92 16.84 31.22
N VAL A 146 66.54 15.74 30.78
CA VAL A 146 67.66 15.09 31.48
C VAL A 146 68.91 15.95 31.66
N LEU A 147 69.03 17.05 30.91
CA LEU A 147 70.12 18.02 31.04
C LEU A 147 69.74 19.20 31.96
N ASN A 148 68.61 19.10 32.66
CA ASN A 148 68.04 20.12 33.54
C ASN A 148 67.67 21.44 32.82
N ARG A 149 67.41 21.40 31.51
CA ARG A 149 66.92 22.57 30.78
C ARG A 149 65.41 22.68 30.92
N VAL A 150 64.91 23.89 31.21
CA VAL A 150 63.47 24.15 31.30
C VAL A 150 62.86 24.15 29.91
N ILE A 151 61.93 23.23 29.66
CA ILE A 151 61.28 23.07 28.35
C ILE A 151 59.86 23.63 28.30
N ALA A 152 59.17 23.72 29.44
CA ALA A 152 57.85 24.32 29.57
C ALA A 152 57.54 24.69 31.02
N THR A 153 56.62 25.63 31.22
CA THR A 153 56.12 26.05 32.53
C THR A 153 54.59 25.99 32.64
N THR A 154 53.95 25.33 31.67
CA THR A 154 52.51 25.17 31.55
C THR A 154 52.06 23.80 32.07
N GLU A 155 50.78 23.70 32.43
CA GLU A 155 50.15 22.43 32.84
C GLU A 155 50.19 21.35 31.74
N PHE A 156 50.12 21.78 30.47
CA PHE A 156 50.24 20.91 29.31
C PHE A 156 51.55 21.17 28.56
N VAL A 157 52.19 20.11 28.07
CA VAL A 157 53.42 20.20 27.28
C VAL A 157 53.40 19.20 26.11
N ASN A 158 54.03 19.55 25.00
CA ASN A 158 54.21 18.66 23.86
C ASN A 158 55.63 18.07 23.90
N LEU A 159 55.76 16.77 24.13
CA LEU A 159 57.06 16.10 24.29
C LEU A 159 57.28 15.04 23.21
N THR A 160 58.53 14.94 22.74
CA THR A 160 59.04 13.85 21.91
C THR A 160 59.42 12.65 22.77
N ALA A 161 59.83 11.55 22.15
CA ALA A 161 60.41 10.43 22.90
C ALA A 161 61.64 10.89 23.71
N GLY A 162 61.70 10.50 24.98
CA GLY A 162 62.73 10.94 25.92
C GLY A 162 62.28 10.85 27.37
N GLN A 163 63.19 11.16 28.29
CA GLN A 163 62.91 11.26 29.71
C GLN A 163 62.87 12.73 30.14
N TYR A 164 61.86 13.05 30.96
CA TYR A 164 61.58 14.40 31.43
C TYR A 164 61.26 14.37 32.91
N TYR A 165 61.34 15.55 33.54
CA TYR A 165 61.07 15.73 34.95
C TYR A 165 60.05 16.84 35.14
N LEU A 166 59.03 16.57 35.94
CA LEU A 166 58.04 17.56 36.36
C LEU A 166 58.30 17.95 37.82
N THR A 167 58.41 19.25 38.07
CA THR A 167 58.35 19.85 39.40
C THR A 167 57.17 20.81 39.44
N VAL A 168 56.36 20.76 40.49
CA VAL A 168 55.27 21.71 40.70
C VAL A 168 55.52 22.52 41.96
N THR A 169 55.19 23.81 41.91
CA THR A 169 55.32 24.74 43.03
C THR A 169 53.95 25.31 43.38
N ASP A 170 53.59 25.26 44.66
CA ASP A 170 52.31 25.74 45.14
C ASP A 170 52.29 27.26 45.41
N GLY A 171 51.13 27.80 45.82
CA GLY A 171 50.99 29.22 46.14
C GLY A 171 51.81 29.71 47.35
N ASN A 172 52.35 28.78 48.16
CA ASN A 172 53.21 29.07 49.31
C ASN A 172 54.71 28.95 48.98
N ASN A 173 55.06 28.85 47.69
CA ASN A 173 56.42 28.63 47.18
C ASN A 173 57.04 27.29 47.61
N CYS A 174 56.22 26.28 47.88
CA CYS A 174 56.70 24.93 48.17
C CYS A 174 56.76 24.12 46.89
N SER A 175 57.92 23.52 46.61
CA SER A 175 58.13 22.71 45.42
C SER A 175 58.07 21.22 45.73
N SER A 176 57.47 20.46 44.82
CA SER A 176 57.47 18.99 44.86
C SER A 176 58.89 18.45 44.64
N THR A 177 59.09 17.17 44.96
CA THR A 177 60.22 16.42 44.40
C THR A 177 60.05 16.28 42.88
N ARG A 178 61.16 16.06 42.16
CA ARG A 178 61.15 15.83 40.71
C ARG A 178 60.46 14.51 40.38
N ALA A 179 59.34 14.57 39.65
CA ALA A 179 58.64 13.38 39.15
C ALA A 179 59.17 13.00 37.75
N SER A 180 59.55 11.73 37.56
CA SER A 180 60.03 11.22 36.27
C SER A 180 58.87 10.92 35.32
N ILE A 181 58.97 11.43 34.09
CA ILE A 181 58.03 11.21 32.99
C ILE A 181 58.81 10.60 31.82
N VAL A 182 58.47 9.39 31.41
CA VAL A 182 59.15 8.69 30.30
C VAL A 182 58.23 8.61 29.10
N VAL A 183 58.61 9.27 28.01
CA VAL A 183 57.93 9.20 26.73
C VAL A 183 58.66 8.19 25.85
N LYS A 184 58.06 7.02 25.62
CA LYS A 184 58.62 5.96 24.76
C LYS A 184 58.22 6.21 23.31
N ALA A 185 59.20 6.07 22.40
CA ALA A 185 58.93 6.11 20.97
C ALA A 185 57.99 4.97 20.56
N ALA A 186 57.13 5.22 19.57
CA ALA A 186 56.36 4.16 18.96
C ALA A 186 57.29 3.19 18.20
N SER A 187 56.99 1.89 18.24
CA SER A 187 57.66 0.92 17.37
C SER A 187 57.44 1.26 15.91
N LYS A 188 58.40 0.95 15.04
CA LYS A 188 58.22 1.12 13.61
C LYS A 188 57.24 0.09 13.05
N ARG A 189 56.39 0.54 12.12
CA ARG A 189 55.46 -0.33 11.39
C ARG A 189 56.27 -1.38 10.60
N PRO A 190 55.96 -2.68 10.76
CA PRO A 190 56.51 -3.69 9.85
C PRO A 190 56.04 -3.42 8.41
N SER A 191 56.80 -3.90 7.45
CA SER A 191 56.43 -3.95 6.04
C SER A 191 56.03 -5.37 5.68
N ILE A 192 54.92 -5.52 4.95
CA ILE A 192 54.48 -6.80 4.40
C ILE A 192 54.79 -6.77 2.90
N ASN A 193 55.71 -7.63 2.47
CA ASN A 193 56.11 -7.76 1.07
C ASN A 193 55.34 -8.93 0.40
N PRO A 194 54.48 -8.64 -0.59
CA PRO A 194 53.71 -9.65 -1.29
C PRO A 194 54.43 -10.29 -2.49
N ASN A 195 55.67 -9.91 -2.82
CA ASN A 195 56.33 -10.32 -4.07
C ASN A 195 56.55 -11.84 -4.22
N SER A 196 56.51 -12.60 -3.11
CA SER A 196 56.67 -14.05 -3.10
C SER A 196 55.39 -14.78 -2.67
N ILE A 197 54.24 -14.09 -2.72
CA ILE A 197 52.96 -14.67 -2.32
C ILE A 197 52.56 -15.82 -3.26
N VAL A 198 52.10 -16.91 -2.67
CA VAL A 198 51.47 -18.03 -3.37
C VAL A 198 50.08 -18.22 -2.77
N ILE A 199 49.05 -18.05 -3.60
CA ILE A 199 47.66 -18.28 -3.23
C ILE A 199 47.18 -19.54 -3.95
N THR A 200 46.65 -20.50 -3.21
CA THR A 200 46.01 -21.69 -3.76
C THR A 200 44.50 -21.61 -3.59
N SER A 201 43.76 -22.01 -4.62
CA SER A 201 42.30 -22.06 -4.59
C SER A 201 41.79 -23.09 -3.59
N SER A 202 40.59 -22.87 -3.07
CA SER A 202 39.92 -23.80 -2.15
C SER A 202 38.91 -24.66 -2.90
N GLY A 203 38.77 -25.94 -2.56
CA GLY A 203 37.69 -26.81 -3.05
C GLY A 203 36.35 -26.55 -2.36
N CYS A 204 35.25 -26.97 -2.98
CA CYS A 204 33.89 -26.73 -2.49
C CYS A 204 33.52 -27.61 -1.29
N SER A 205 33.99 -28.86 -1.26
CA SER A 205 33.73 -29.81 -0.16
C SER A 205 34.86 -29.89 0.88
N SER A 206 35.97 -29.20 0.64
CA SER A 206 37.14 -29.20 1.51
C SER A 206 37.77 -27.80 1.48
N PRO A 207 37.77 -27.04 2.59
CA PRO A 207 38.41 -25.74 2.67
C PRO A 207 39.93 -25.92 2.70
N ASN A 208 40.55 -26.16 1.54
CA ASN A 208 41.97 -26.45 1.40
C ASN A 208 42.78 -25.31 0.77
N GLY A 209 42.16 -24.13 0.59
CA GLY A 209 42.85 -22.95 0.08
C GLY A 209 43.93 -22.47 1.05
N SER A 210 44.91 -21.75 0.51
CA SER A 210 46.02 -21.21 1.30
C SER A 210 46.56 -19.90 0.74
N ILE A 211 47.17 -19.12 1.63
CA ILE A 211 47.97 -17.93 1.33
C ILE A 211 49.30 -18.10 2.05
N THR A 212 50.38 -18.24 1.28
CA THR A 212 51.72 -18.51 1.80
C THR A 212 52.78 -17.62 1.16
N GLY A 213 53.98 -17.55 1.73
CA GLY A 213 55.13 -16.88 1.11
C GLY A 213 55.18 -15.36 1.27
N LEU A 214 54.27 -14.79 2.06
CA LEU A 214 54.37 -13.39 2.52
C LEU A 214 55.64 -13.21 3.36
N LYS A 215 56.32 -12.08 3.20
CA LYS A 215 57.50 -11.72 4.00
C LYS A 215 57.22 -10.48 4.83
N VAL A 216 57.40 -10.58 6.15
CA VAL A 216 57.25 -9.44 7.07
C VAL A 216 58.63 -9.02 7.57
N THR A 217 58.96 -7.75 7.39
CA THR A 217 60.25 -7.17 7.80
C THR A 217 60.03 -5.87 8.56
N SER A 218 60.95 -5.52 9.47
CA SER A 218 61.00 -4.24 10.16
C SER A 218 62.47 -3.84 10.33
N SER A 219 62.74 -2.56 10.51
CA SER A 219 64.09 -2.10 10.91
C SER A 219 64.37 -2.32 12.41
N GLU A 220 63.36 -2.73 13.18
CA GLU A 220 63.49 -3.15 14.57
C GLU A 220 63.55 -4.68 14.63
N ASP A 221 64.47 -5.20 15.44
CA ASP A 221 64.64 -6.65 15.63
C ASP A 221 63.63 -7.18 16.66
N GLY A 222 63.11 -8.39 16.44
CA GLY A 222 62.17 -9.05 17.34
C GLY A 222 61.12 -9.93 16.64
N PRO A 223 60.45 -10.82 17.39
CA PRO A 223 59.43 -11.69 16.84
C PRO A 223 58.16 -10.90 16.47
N TYR A 224 57.49 -11.30 15.39
CA TYR A 224 56.23 -10.72 14.96
C TYR A 224 55.03 -11.53 15.47
N THR A 225 53.92 -10.84 15.70
CA THR A 225 52.60 -11.45 15.92
C THR A 225 51.75 -11.24 14.67
N TYR A 226 51.05 -12.29 14.23
CA TYR A 226 50.22 -12.29 13.03
C TYR A 226 48.74 -12.49 13.38
N ARG A 227 47.86 -11.91 12.57
CA ARG A 227 46.41 -12.11 12.68
C ARG A 227 45.77 -12.04 11.30
N TRP A 228 45.16 -13.13 10.86
CA TRP A 228 44.39 -13.19 9.63
C TRP A 228 42.91 -12.92 9.91
N THR A 229 42.32 -12.01 9.13
CA THR A 229 40.87 -11.73 9.18
C THR A 229 40.21 -12.02 7.85
N ASN A 230 39.03 -12.64 7.87
CA ASN A 230 38.20 -12.86 6.68
C ASN A 230 37.41 -11.59 6.29
N GLY A 231 36.62 -11.67 5.21
CA GLY A 231 35.77 -10.57 4.75
C GLY A 231 34.64 -10.15 5.72
N ALA A 232 34.29 -11.00 6.69
CA ALA A 232 33.35 -10.68 7.77
C ALA A 232 34.04 -10.03 9.00
N GLY A 233 35.37 -10.01 9.01
CA GLY A 233 36.18 -9.50 10.12
C GLY A 233 36.57 -10.55 11.17
N ASP A 234 36.19 -11.82 10.99
CA ASP A 234 36.53 -12.89 11.93
C ASP A 234 38.00 -13.27 11.82
N VAL A 235 38.60 -13.59 12.96
CA VAL A 235 39.98 -14.08 13.01
C VAL A 235 40.03 -15.55 12.60
N VAL A 236 40.75 -15.86 11.52
CA VAL A 236 40.83 -17.20 10.93
C VAL A 236 42.23 -17.83 11.00
N GLY A 237 43.22 -17.10 11.52
CA GLY A 237 44.58 -17.62 11.68
C GLY A 237 45.50 -16.65 12.43
N THR A 238 46.56 -17.18 13.03
CA THR A 238 47.56 -16.43 13.82
C THR A 238 49.00 -16.73 13.41
N GLN A 239 49.19 -17.53 12.36
CA GLN A 239 50.49 -17.82 11.75
C GLN A 239 50.71 -16.91 10.53
N LEU A 240 51.96 -16.82 10.07
CA LEU A 240 52.31 -16.04 8.88
C LEU A 240 51.62 -16.61 7.63
N ASP A 241 51.75 -17.91 7.44
CA ASP A 241 51.05 -18.65 6.40
C ASP A 241 49.63 -18.98 6.86
N LEU A 242 48.65 -18.77 5.98
CA LEU A 242 47.26 -19.15 6.18
C LEU A 242 46.98 -20.39 5.32
N VAL A 243 46.54 -21.48 5.92
CA VAL A 243 46.28 -22.74 5.22
C VAL A 243 44.94 -23.32 5.65
N GLY A 244 44.29 -24.09 4.78
CA GLY A 244 43.06 -24.79 5.13
C GLY A 244 41.85 -23.86 5.26
N VAL A 245 41.76 -22.84 4.41
CA VAL A 245 40.68 -21.85 4.44
C VAL A 245 39.76 -21.97 3.23
N PRO A 246 38.46 -21.66 3.37
CA PRO A 246 37.52 -21.63 2.25
C PRO A 246 37.84 -20.51 1.27
N ALA A 247 37.22 -20.55 0.09
CA ALA A 247 37.26 -19.43 -0.85
C ALA A 247 36.71 -18.16 -0.19
N GLY A 248 37.37 -17.02 -0.43
CA GLY A 248 37.00 -15.77 0.23
C GLY A 248 38.11 -14.73 0.24
N LYS A 249 37.82 -13.63 0.94
CA LYS A 249 38.71 -12.48 1.09
C LYS A 249 39.40 -12.50 2.44
N TYR A 250 40.70 -12.26 2.45
CA TYR A 250 41.54 -12.31 3.65
C TYR A 250 42.50 -11.12 3.72
N ARG A 251 42.82 -10.71 4.95
CA ARG A 251 43.85 -9.71 5.24
C ARG A 251 44.76 -10.18 6.37
N LEU A 252 46.06 -10.01 6.20
CA LEU A 252 47.05 -10.24 7.24
C LEU A 252 47.30 -8.94 8.00
N SER A 253 47.17 -9.00 9.31
CA SER A 253 47.76 -8.06 10.24
C SER A 253 49.11 -8.60 10.74
N ALA A 254 50.12 -7.74 10.78
CA ALA A 254 51.40 -8.02 11.41
C ALA A 254 51.85 -6.86 12.30
N ARG A 255 52.38 -7.18 13.49
CA ARG A 255 53.03 -6.24 14.40
C ARG A 255 54.22 -6.88 15.11
N LEU A 256 55.15 -6.08 15.63
CA LEU A 256 56.16 -6.59 16.56
C LEU A 256 55.49 -7.05 17.87
N THR A 257 55.95 -8.15 18.45
CA THR A 257 55.36 -8.72 19.67
C THR A 257 55.49 -7.77 20.87
N ALA A 258 56.61 -7.04 20.94
CA ALA A 258 56.86 -6.03 21.96
C ALA A 258 56.41 -4.62 21.54
N GLY A 259 55.76 -4.48 20.38
CA GLY A 259 55.41 -3.20 19.79
C GLY A 259 53.91 -3.05 19.52
N ASP A 260 53.47 -1.81 19.39
CA ASP A 260 52.05 -1.47 19.25
C ASP A 260 51.63 -1.14 17.82
N CYS A 261 52.59 -1.10 16.88
CA CYS A 261 52.33 -0.69 15.51
C CYS A 261 52.05 -1.87 14.59
N GLU A 262 50.82 -1.86 14.11
CA GLU A 262 50.26 -2.86 13.20
C GLU A 262 50.31 -2.38 11.75
N THR A 263 50.58 -3.31 10.85
CA THR A 263 50.47 -3.15 9.40
C THR A 263 49.48 -4.16 8.87
N LEU A 264 48.68 -3.73 7.89
CA LEU A 264 47.73 -4.58 7.19
C LEU A 264 48.21 -4.83 5.76
N SER A 265 48.02 -6.05 5.27
CA SER A 265 48.18 -6.35 3.85
C SER A 265 47.07 -5.70 3.02
N SER A 266 47.25 -5.67 1.69
CA SER A 266 46.12 -5.54 0.78
C SER A 266 45.15 -6.72 0.95
N GLU A 267 43.95 -6.59 0.39
CA GLU A 267 43.01 -7.69 0.32
C GLU A 267 43.55 -8.80 -0.60
N LEU A 268 43.49 -10.03 -0.12
CA LEU A 268 43.95 -11.23 -0.81
C LEU A 268 42.75 -12.15 -1.01
N ILE A 269 42.59 -12.70 -2.21
CA ILE A 269 41.42 -13.49 -2.59
C ILE A 269 41.85 -14.92 -2.82
N VAL A 270 41.31 -15.84 -2.03
CA VAL A 270 41.36 -17.28 -2.28
C VAL A 270 40.18 -17.60 -3.18
N GLU A 271 40.46 -17.94 -4.43
CA GLU A 271 39.42 -18.29 -5.40
C GLU A 271 38.84 -19.68 -5.11
N GLN A 272 37.61 -19.89 -5.54
CA GLN A 272 36.97 -21.20 -5.54
C GLN A 272 37.55 -22.04 -6.68
N ASP A 273 38.05 -23.24 -6.38
CA ASP A 273 38.47 -24.17 -7.41
C ASP A 273 37.25 -24.77 -8.11
N ASN A 274 37.32 -24.82 -9.45
CA ASN A 274 36.28 -25.36 -10.33
C ASN A 274 34.84 -24.88 -9.97
N PRO A 275 34.57 -23.56 -10.00
CA PRO A 275 33.25 -23.05 -9.64
C PRO A 275 32.20 -23.48 -10.65
N ILE A 276 30.96 -23.63 -10.18
CA ILE A 276 29.82 -23.76 -11.06
C ILE A 276 29.46 -22.38 -11.59
N VAL A 277 29.32 -22.28 -12.91
CA VAL A 277 28.86 -21.10 -13.62
C VAL A 277 27.57 -21.49 -14.32
N SER A 278 26.46 -20.96 -13.84
CA SER A 278 25.13 -21.20 -14.38
C SER A 278 24.49 -19.91 -14.90
N SER A 279 23.63 -20.03 -15.91
CA SER A 279 22.80 -18.95 -16.41
C SER A 279 21.40 -19.45 -16.71
N THR A 280 20.42 -18.76 -16.12
CA THR A 280 18.99 -18.98 -16.32
C THR A 280 18.39 -17.98 -17.30
N SER A 281 19.17 -17.11 -17.95
CA SER A 281 18.60 -16.08 -18.84
C SER A 281 18.00 -16.62 -20.15
N SER A 282 18.34 -17.85 -20.52
CA SER A 282 17.97 -18.47 -21.81
C SER A 282 17.07 -19.70 -21.65
N PHE A 283 16.53 -19.93 -20.44
CA PHE A 283 15.62 -21.04 -20.24
C PHE A 283 14.31 -20.87 -21.02
N VAL A 284 13.74 -21.98 -21.45
CA VAL A 284 12.44 -22.06 -22.11
C VAL A 284 11.52 -22.90 -21.25
N SER A 285 10.35 -22.36 -20.93
CA SER A 285 9.29 -23.09 -20.25
C SER A 285 8.19 -23.48 -21.23
N LYS A 286 8.03 -24.78 -21.46
CA LYS A 286 6.88 -25.35 -22.18
C LYS A 286 5.77 -25.65 -21.15
N PRO A 287 4.57 -25.04 -21.28
CA PRO A 287 3.42 -25.36 -20.43
C PRO A 287 3.07 -26.86 -20.45
N ALA A 288 2.50 -27.35 -19.36
CA ALA A 288 1.93 -28.70 -19.25
C ALA A 288 0.42 -28.64 -19.50
N ASP A 289 -0.11 -29.48 -20.39
CA ASP A 289 -1.53 -29.48 -20.75
C ASP A 289 -2.35 -30.29 -19.73
N CYS A 290 -3.40 -29.70 -19.14
CA CYS A 290 -4.38 -30.38 -18.28
C CYS A 290 -3.84 -31.52 -17.39
N ASN A 291 -2.97 -31.24 -16.42
CA ASN A 291 -2.42 -32.23 -15.48
C ASN A 291 -1.64 -33.40 -16.14
N MET A 292 -1.34 -33.32 -17.45
CA MET A 292 -0.51 -34.29 -18.14
C MET A 292 0.96 -33.97 -17.91
N PRO A 293 1.81 -34.98 -17.73
CA PRO A 293 3.24 -34.80 -17.61
C PRO A 293 3.86 -34.55 -18.99
N ASN A 294 3.56 -33.42 -19.64
CA ASN A 294 4.07 -33.07 -20.97
C ASN A 294 4.69 -31.67 -21.06
N GLY A 295 4.77 -30.95 -19.94
CA GLY A 295 5.51 -29.70 -19.80
C GLY A 295 7.01 -29.93 -19.73
N ALA A 296 7.78 -28.85 -19.84
CA ALA A 296 9.23 -28.92 -19.81
C ALA A 296 9.87 -27.60 -19.38
N ILE A 297 11.06 -27.69 -18.77
CA ILE A 297 12.01 -26.60 -18.61
C ILE A 297 13.30 -27.01 -19.33
N THR A 298 13.73 -26.25 -20.32
CA THR A 298 14.95 -26.52 -21.10
C THR A 298 15.82 -25.28 -21.26
N GLY A 299 17.06 -25.45 -21.71
CA GLY A 299 17.90 -24.31 -22.13
C GLY A 299 18.65 -23.59 -21.01
N VAL A 300 18.63 -24.11 -19.80
CA VAL A 300 19.55 -23.68 -18.73
C VAL A 300 20.99 -23.93 -19.19
N LYS A 301 21.88 -22.96 -19.03
CA LYS A 301 23.31 -23.09 -19.38
C LYS A 301 24.11 -23.25 -18.11
N THR A 302 24.95 -24.28 -18.02
CA THR A 302 25.84 -24.48 -16.88
C THR A 302 27.05 -25.33 -17.27
N ASN A 303 28.17 -25.18 -16.56
CA ASN A 303 29.33 -26.08 -16.65
C ASN A 303 29.27 -27.24 -15.63
N ALA A 304 28.19 -27.36 -14.85
CA ALA A 304 27.97 -28.47 -13.93
C ALA A 304 27.87 -29.83 -14.65
N THR A 305 28.21 -30.92 -13.96
CA THR A 305 28.26 -32.28 -14.51
C THR A 305 27.14 -33.18 -14.00
N SER A 306 26.42 -32.80 -12.95
CA SER A 306 25.30 -33.53 -12.37
C SER A 306 24.10 -32.61 -12.15
N PHE A 307 22.89 -33.14 -12.36
CA PHE A 307 21.65 -32.38 -12.37
C PHE A 307 20.58 -33.13 -11.58
N LYS A 308 19.77 -32.40 -10.81
CA LYS A 308 18.66 -32.95 -10.04
C LYS A 308 17.55 -31.92 -9.93
N TRP A 309 16.43 -32.19 -10.57
CA TRP A 309 15.21 -31.40 -10.46
C TRP A 309 14.37 -31.89 -9.29
N ILE A 310 13.90 -30.96 -8.45
CA ILE A 310 12.99 -31.25 -7.35
C ILE A 310 11.67 -30.48 -7.50
N ASP A 311 10.56 -31.10 -7.08
CA ASP A 311 9.26 -30.43 -6.95
C ASP A 311 9.16 -29.64 -5.63
N VAL A 312 8.04 -28.94 -5.43
CA VAL A 312 7.74 -28.19 -4.20
C VAL A 312 7.73 -29.03 -2.91
N ASN A 313 7.60 -30.35 -3.03
CA ASN A 313 7.63 -31.29 -1.90
C ASN A 313 9.05 -31.87 -1.67
N GLY A 314 10.04 -31.47 -2.47
CA GLY A 314 11.41 -31.98 -2.41
C GLY A 314 11.62 -33.32 -3.12
N ASN A 315 10.61 -33.86 -3.83
CA ASN A 315 10.74 -35.10 -4.57
C ASN A 315 11.56 -34.89 -5.84
N THR A 316 12.41 -35.85 -6.18
CA THR A 316 13.21 -35.79 -7.41
C THR A 316 12.34 -36.15 -8.62
N VAL A 317 12.25 -35.24 -9.59
CA VAL A 317 11.41 -35.42 -10.80
C VAL A 317 12.21 -35.63 -12.08
N ALA A 318 13.47 -35.18 -12.13
CA ALA A 318 14.38 -35.44 -13.25
C ALA A 318 15.86 -35.34 -12.81
N THR A 319 16.76 -35.98 -13.55
CA THR A 319 18.23 -35.95 -13.29
C THR A 319 19.04 -35.53 -14.51
N THR A 320 18.37 -34.94 -15.51
CA THR A 320 18.95 -34.38 -16.72
C THR A 320 18.94 -32.85 -16.63
N LEU A 321 19.80 -32.18 -17.40
CA LEU A 321 19.83 -30.71 -17.44
C LEU A 321 18.48 -30.15 -17.91
N ASP A 322 17.97 -30.68 -19.01
CA ASP A 322 16.61 -30.39 -19.49
C ASP A 322 15.61 -31.29 -18.75
N MET A 323 14.59 -30.68 -18.15
CA MET A 323 13.48 -31.38 -17.52
C MET A 323 12.31 -31.43 -18.49
N VAL A 324 11.87 -32.64 -18.85
CA VAL A 324 10.76 -32.87 -19.79
C VAL A 324 9.76 -33.83 -19.18
N ASN A 325 8.54 -33.83 -19.72
CA ASN A 325 7.45 -34.70 -19.30
C ASN A 325 7.07 -34.50 -17.82
N VAL A 326 6.88 -33.25 -17.41
CA VAL A 326 6.44 -32.89 -16.06
C VAL A 326 5.10 -32.19 -16.07
N LYS A 327 4.38 -32.24 -14.95
CA LYS A 327 3.10 -31.55 -14.76
C LYS A 327 3.32 -30.05 -14.53
N GLU A 328 2.25 -29.27 -14.57
CA GLU A 328 2.26 -27.91 -14.09
C GLU A 328 2.72 -27.82 -12.63
N GLY A 329 3.48 -26.79 -12.30
CA GLY A 329 4.04 -26.63 -10.96
C GLY A 329 5.35 -25.85 -10.93
N TYR A 330 5.89 -25.72 -9.73
CA TYR A 330 7.18 -25.09 -9.47
C TYR A 330 8.24 -26.15 -9.22
N TYR A 331 9.41 -25.93 -9.80
CA TYR A 331 10.53 -26.84 -9.74
C TYR A 331 11.84 -26.09 -9.50
N GLU A 332 12.76 -26.71 -8.77
CA GLU A 332 14.13 -26.20 -8.58
C GLU A 332 15.13 -27.16 -9.21
N LEU A 333 16.19 -26.60 -9.80
CA LEU A 333 17.28 -27.37 -10.37
C LEU A 333 18.49 -27.28 -9.46
N ILE A 334 18.85 -28.39 -8.84
CA ILE A 334 20.11 -28.56 -8.12
C ILE A 334 21.15 -29.05 -9.12
N VAL A 335 22.21 -28.28 -9.32
CA VAL A 335 23.35 -28.65 -10.15
C VAL A 335 24.57 -28.88 -9.29
N SER A 336 25.41 -29.86 -9.65
CA SER A 336 26.67 -30.12 -8.97
C SER A 336 27.77 -30.56 -9.92
N ASN A 337 29.02 -30.50 -9.46
CA ASN A 337 30.17 -30.98 -10.22
C ASN A 337 30.99 -32.01 -9.45
N ASN A 338 31.95 -32.65 -10.14
CA ASN A 338 32.83 -33.67 -9.54
C ASN A 338 33.79 -33.11 -8.48
N SER A 339 33.96 -31.79 -8.42
CA SER A 339 34.75 -31.09 -7.40
C SER A 339 33.94 -30.79 -6.12
N GLY A 340 32.68 -31.25 -6.07
CA GLY A 340 31.81 -31.15 -4.91
C GLY A 340 31.09 -29.81 -4.73
N CYS A 341 31.14 -28.94 -5.74
CA CYS A 341 30.36 -27.71 -5.77
C CYS A 341 28.90 -28.03 -6.05
N GLN A 342 27.99 -27.29 -5.41
CA GLN A 342 26.55 -27.41 -5.61
C GLN A 342 25.90 -26.03 -5.64
N GLU A 343 24.99 -25.82 -6.59
CA GLU A 343 24.20 -24.60 -6.75
C GLU A 343 22.73 -25.01 -6.95
N THR A 344 21.79 -24.20 -6.44
CA THR A 344 20.35 -24.40 -6.66
C THR A 344 19.80 -23.24 -7.47
N LEU A 345 19.15 -23.54 -8.59
CA LEU A 345 18.58 -22.59 -9.54
C LEU A 345 17.05 -22.67 -9.51
N GLY A 346 16.39 -21.53 -9.69
CA GLY A 346 14.93 -21.44 -9.73
C GLY A 346 14.35 -20.54 -8.63
N PRO A 347 13.05 -20.69 -8.30
CA PRO A 347 12.13 -21.69 -8.82
C PRO A 347 11.72 -21.43 -10.29
N PHE A 348 11.61 -22.49 -11.08
CA PHE A 348 11.08 -22.50 -12.44
C PHE A 348 9.61 -22.88 -12.43
N HIS A 349 8.79 -22.18 -13.20
CA HIS A 349 7.35 -22.41 -13.23
C HIS A 349 6.91 -23.02 -14.56
N VAL A 350 6.48 -24.28 -14.53
CA VAL A 350 5.77 -24.91 -15.64
C VAL A 350 4.30 -24.51 -15.51
N LYS A 351 3.85 -23.60 -16.37
CA LYS A 351 2.45 -23.13 -16.36
C LYS A 351 1.49 -24.24 -16.78
N ALA A 352 0.26 -24.19 -16.27
CA ALA A 352 -0.86 -24.93 -16.85
C ALA A 352 -1.15 -24.37 -18.25
N GLY A 353 -1.07 -25.23 -19.25
CA GLY A 353 -1.56 -24.97 -20.60
C GLY A 353 -3.06 -25.28 -20.68
N ASN A 354 -3.79 -24.44 -21.43
CA ASN A 354 -5.10 -24.82 -21.94
C ASN A 354 -4.88 -25.78 -23.11
N PRO A 355 -5.55 -26.94 -23.17
CA PRO A 355 -5.42 -27.83 -24.30
C PRO A 355 -5.98 -27.15 -25.56
N PRO A 356 -5.42 -27.42 -26.75
CA PRO A 356 -6.08 -27.11 -27.99
C PRO A 356 -7.22 -28.10 -28.24
N ILE A 357 -8.30 -28.02 -27.46
CA ILE A 357 -9.61 -28.38 -28.01
C ILE A 357 -9.91 -27.22 -28.97
N ILE A 358 -9.57 -27.37 -30.24
CA ILE A 358 -9.80 -26.34 -31.26
C ILE A 358 -11.05 -26.74 -32.02
N LEU A 359 -12.00 -25.81 -32.13
CA LEU A 359 -13.15 -25.96 -33.01
C LEU A 359 -12.66 -26.19 -34.44
N GLN A 360 -13.14 -27.25 -35.10
CA GLN A 360 -12.75 -27.52 -36.49
C GLN A 360 -13.11 -26.36 -37.43
N SER A 361 -14.15 -25.60 -37.08
CA SER A 361 -14.62 -24.42 -37.78
C SER A 361 -15.32 -23.48 -36.80
N GLN A 362 -15.30 -22.17 -37.09
CA GLN A 362 -16.13 -21.21 -36.35
C GLN A 362 -17.62 -21.55 -36.55
N PRO A 363 -18.44 -21.55 -35.49
CA PRO A 363 -19.85 -21.83 -35.63
C PRO A 363 -20.57 -20.70 -36.37
N ILE A 364 -21.64 -21.06 -37.08
CA ILE A 364 -22.53 -20.13 -37.74
C ILE A 364 -23.47 -19.56 -36.70
N ILE A 365 -23.42 -18.24 -36.52
CA ILE A 365 -24.28 -17.50 -35.59
C ILE A 365 -25.44 -16.89 -36.36
N LYS A 366 -26.66 -17.16 -35.91
CA LYS A 366 -27.89 -16.51 -36.39
C LYS A 366 -28.51 -15.74 -35.23
N ASN A 367 -28.65 -14.43 -35.42
CA ASN A 367 -29.27 -13.54 -34.45
C ASN A 367 -30.76 -13.86 -34.23
N ASP A 368 -31.26 -13.52 -33.05
CA ASP A 368 -32.70 -13.52 -32.78
C ASP A 368 -33.36 -12.35 -33.53
N SER A 369 -34.67 -12.43 -33.74
CA SER A 369 -35.42 -11.35 -34.37
C SER A 369 -36.67 -11.04 -33.57
N CYS A 370 -36.82 -9.77 -33.18
CA CYS A 370 -37.97 -9.28 -32.44
C CYS A 370 -38.30 -10.10 -31.17
N ASN A 371 -37.28 -10.58 -30.45
CA ASN A 371 -37.40 -11.42 -29.26
C ASN A 371 -38.25 -12.68 -29.44
N LEU A 372 -38.27 -13.25 -30.65
CA LEU A 372 -39.05 -14.46 -30.95
C LEU A 372 -38.36 -15.75 -30.49
N GLY A 373 -37.11 -15.68 -30.03
CA GLY A 373 -36.36 -16.87 -29.62
C GLY A 373 -35.97 -17.73 -30.82
N ILE A 374 -35.63 -17.13 -31.96
CA ILE A 374 -35.31 -17.85 -33.19
C ILE A 374 -33.82 -17.80 -33.55
N GLY A 375 -32.98 -17.31 -32.63
CA GLY A 375 -31.53 -17.32 -32.76
C GLY A 375 -30.95 -18.74 -32.68
N SER A 376 -29.70 -18.90 -33.15
CA SER A 376 -28.99 -20.18 -33.08
C SER A 376 -27.47 -20.04 -33.21
N ILE A 377 -26.72 -20.97 -32.62
CA ILE A 377 -25.27 -21.16 -32.79
C ILE A 377 -25.06 -22.60 -33.24
N ILE A 378 -24.58 -22.80 -34.48
CA ILE A 378 -24.53 -24.12 -35.12
C ILE A 378 -23.11 -24.42 -35.60
N GLY A 379 -22.64 -25.65 -35.39
CA GLY A 379 -21.37 -26.12 -35.94
C GLY A 379 -20.19 -26.11 -34.97
N SER A 380 -20.45 -26.07 -33.66
CA SER A 380 -19.42 -26.15 -32.62
C SER A 380 -18.88 -27.57 -32.45
N ARG A 381 -18.23 -28.13 -33.48
CA ARG A 381 -17.73 -29.53 -33.49
C ARG A 381 -16.23 -29.60 -33.20
N VAL A 382 -15.85 -30.65 -32.48
CA VAL A 382 -14.46 -30.99 -32.15
C VAL A 382 -14.20 -32.48 -32.38
N VAL A 383 -12.95 -32.86 -32.66
CA VAL A 383 -12.54 -34.27 -32.81
C VAL A 383 -11.98 -34.77 -31.49
N GLY A 384 -12.53 -35.88 -30.97
CA GLY A 384 -12.00 -36.53 -29.77
C GLY A 384 -12.95 -37.59 -29.24
N SER A 385 -12.43 -38.52 -28.43
CA SER A 385 -13.25 -39.46 -27.66
C SER A 385 -13.70 -38.82 -26.33
N GLY A 386 -14.91 -39.14 -25.88
CA GLY A 386 -15.42 -38.71 -24.57
C GLY A 386 -15.79 -37.22 -24.46
N ILE A 387 -16.02 -36.54 -25.59
CA ILE A 387 -16.41 -35.13 -25.62
C ILE A 387 -17.83 -34.93 -25.07
N ARG A 388 -17.98 -33.93 -24.20
CA ARG A 388 -19.26 -33.45 -23.67
C ARG A 388 -19.38 -31.95 -23.93
N TYR A 389 -20.58 -31.52 -24.32
CA TYR A 389 -20.92 -30.12 -24.54
C TYR A 389 -21.86 -29.66 -23.43
N ARG A 390 -21.71 -28.42 -22.98
CA ARG A 390 -22.60 -27.79 -22.02
C ARG A 390 -22.70 -26.31 -22.30
N TRP A 391 -23.89 -25.87 -22.66
CA TRP A 391 -24.25 -24.47 -22.86
C TRP A 391 -24.86 -23.89 -21.59
N THR A 392 -24.39 -22.72 -21.18
CA THR A 392 -25.01 -21.93 -20.10
C THR A 392 -25.25 -20.50 -20.53
N ASP A 393 -26.14 -19.82 -19.83
CA ASP A 393 -26.17 -18.35 -19.81
C ASP A 393 -25.07 -17.79 -18.88
N LEU A 394 -25.05 -16.45 -18.71
CA LEU A 394 -24.12 -15.76 -17.80
C LEU A 394 -24.38 -16.06 -16.32
N ASP A 395 -25.58 -16.49 -15.95
CA ASP A 395 -25.96 -16.88 -14.59
C ASP A 395 -25.62 -18.36 -14.31
N ASN A 396 -24.84 -19.00 -15.19
CA ASN A 396 -24.47 -20.42 -15.17
C ASN A 396 -25.65 -21.41 -15.24
N LYS A 397 -26.85 -20.94 -15.60
CA LYS A 397 -27.99 -21.82 -15.80
C LYS A 397 -27.78 -22.61 -17.08
N GLU A 398 -27.97 -23.92 -16.97
CA GLU A 398 -27.82 -24.82 -18.12
C GLU A 398 -28.95 -24.62 -19.12
N ILE A 399 -28.58 -24.40 -20.39
CA ILE A 399 -29.50 -24.20 -21.50
C ILE A 399 -29.59 -25.47 -22.35
N SER A 400 -28.46 -26.13 -22.62
CA SER A 400 -28.40 -27.33 -23.47
C SER A 400 -27.09 -28.09 -23.28
N THR A 401 -27.09 -29.39 -23.59
CA THR A 401 -25.87 -30.20 -23.72
C THR A 401 -25.63 -30.67 -25.17
N ASP A 402 -26.46 -30.21 -26.10
CA ASP A 402 -26.29 -30.47 -27.53
C ASP A 402 -25.13 -29.63 -28.08
N PRO A 403 -24.33 -30.14 -29.03
CA PRO A 403 -23.28 -29.37 -29.68
C PRO A 403 -23.80 -28.15 -30.47
N ASP A 404 -25.08 -28.13 -30.89
CA ASP A 404 -25.75 -26.96 -31.47
C ASP A 404 -26.72 -26.33 -30.47
N LEU A 405 -26.77 -25.00 -30.44
CA LEU A 405 -27.74 -24.24 -29.65
C LEU A 405 -28.78 -23.61 -30.59
N ARG A 406 -30.08 -23.89 -30.37
CA ARG A 406 -31.18 -23.48 -31.27
C ARG A 406 -32.35 -22.91 -30.48
N ASN A 407 -33.16 -22.07 -31.15
CA ASN A 407 -34.37 -21.47 -30.61
C ASN A 407 -34.11 -20.66 -29.33
N ILE A 408 -33.09 -19.80 -29.39
CA ILE A 408 -32.64 -19.00 -28.26
C ILE A 408 -32.95 -17.52 -28.48
N ASN A 409 -33.22 -16.82 -27.39
CA ASN A 409 -33.36 -15.37 -27.39
C ASN A 409 -32.00 -14.68 -27.50
N ALA A 410 -32.01 -13.39 -27.80
CA ALA A 410 -30.82 -12.56 -27.68
C ALA A 410 -30.23 -12.62 -26.25
N GLY A 411 -28.90 -12.64 -26.17
CA GLY A 411 -28.17 -12.85 -24.93
C GLY A 411 -26.78 -13.43 -25.15
N THR A 412 -26.05 -13.58 -24.06
CA THR A 412 -24.71 -14.16 -24.05
C THR A 412 -24.77 -15.62 -23.59
N TYR A 413 -24.13 -16.49 -24.36
CA TYR A 413 -24.09 -17.93 -24.12
C TYR A 413 -22.65 -18.41 -24.02
N LEU A 414 -22.39 -19.27 -23.04
CA LEU A 414 -21.10 -19.89 -22.78
C LEU A 414 -21.16 -21.36 -23.19
N LEU A 415 -20.27 -21.78 -24.08
CA LEU A 415 -20.12 -23.19 -24.45
C LEU A 415 -18.91 -23.79 -23.74
N ALA A 416 -19.16 -24.66 -22.76
CA ALA A 416 -18.16 -25.52 -22.19
C ALA A 416 -18.04 -26.83 -22.99
N ILE A 417 -16.88 -27.07 -23.60
CA ILE A 417 -16.53 -28.33 -24.24
C ILE A 417 -15.53 -29.05 -23.35
N SER A 418 -15.88 -30.26 -22.90
CA SER A 418 -15.06 -31.03 -21.97
C SER A 418 -14.81 -32.45 -22.45
N ASN A 419 -13.76 -33.10 -21.95
CA ASN A 419 -13.56 -34.54 -22.01
C ASN A 419 -13.36 -35.10 -20.59
N THR A 420 -12.79 -36.29 -20.43
CA THR A 420 -12.52 -36.88 -19.10
C THR A 420 -11.55 -36.08 -18.24
N SER A 421 -10.76 -35.16 -18.82
CA SER A 421 -9.62 -34.52 -18.15
C SER A 421 -9.57 -33.00 -18.30
N CYS A 422 -10.32 -32.40 -19.22
CA CYS A 422 -10.25 -30.97 -19.58
C CYS A 422 -11.62 -30.36 -19.84
N THR A 423 -11.75 -29.02 -19.66
CA THR A 423 -12.90 -28.22 -20.10
C THR A 423 -12.42 -26.88 -20.69
N ASN A 424 -12.85 -26.53 -21.90
CA ASN A 424 -12.66 -25.22 -22.53
C ASN A 424 -13.99 -24.48 -22.63
N VAL A 425 -14.01 -23.17 -22.40
CA VAL A 425 -15.23 -22.35 -22.45
C VAL A 425 -15.13 -21.29 -23.55
N TYR A 426 -16.08 -21.28 -24.48
CA TYR A 426 -16.22 -20.29 -25.56
C TYR A 426 -17.37 -19.34 -25.26
N HIS A 427 -17.24 -18.09 -25.71
CA HIS A 427 -18.22 -17.04 -25.49
C HIS A 427 -18.88 -16.68 -26.82
N TYR A 428 -20.20 -16.62 -26.83
CA TYR A 428 -21.00 -16.25 -27.99
C TYR A 428 -22.08 -15.23 -27.61
N GLU A 429 -22.34 -14.29 -28.50
CA GLU A 429 -23.35 -13.26 -28.33
C GLU A 429 -24.39 -13.37 -29.45
N ILE A 430 -25.67 -13.44 -29.07
CA ILE A 430 -26.81 -13.36 -29.98
C ILE A 430 -27.43 -11.98 -29.82
N GLN A 431 -27.50 -11.23 -30.91
CA GLN A 431 -28.17 -9.93 -30.92
C GLN A 431 -29.67 -10.09 -31.21
N ASN A 432 -30.48 -9.16 -30.71
CA ASN A 432 -31.88 -9.03 -31.13
C ASN A 432 -31.94 -8.05 -32.31
N MET A 433 -32.21 -8.56 -33.50
CA MET A 433 -32.38 -7.72 -34.68
C MET A 433 -33.83 -7.27 -34.80
N GLU A 434 -34.03 -5.95 -34.84
CA GLU A 434 -35.34 -5.36 -35.12
C GLU A 434 -35.68 -5.54 -36.60
N SER A 435 -36.88 -6.07 -36.87
CA SER A 435 -37.41 -6.19 -38.22
C SER A 435 -38.30 -4.98 -38.51
N GLN A 436 -38.00 -4.23 -39.56
CA GLN A 436 -38.83 -3.12 -40.00
C GLN A 436 -40.13 -3.65 -40.62
N LEU A 437 -41.25 -3.46 -39.93
CA LEU A 437 -42.59 -3.73 -40.45
C LEU A 437 -43.11 -2.48 -41.18
N ALA A 438 -43.73 -2.67 -42.34
CA ALA A 438 -44.38 -1.58 -43.06
C ALA A 438 -45.56 -1.02 -42.24
N ALA A 439 -45.79 0.29 -42.32
CA ALA A 439 -46.97 0.90 -41.71
C ALA A 439 -48.24 0.36 -42.38
N PRO A 440 -49.30 0.04 -41.62
CA PRO A 440 -50.51 -0.52 -42.20
C PRO A 440 -51.31 0.50 -43.00
N ILE A 441 -52.12 0.06 -43.95
CA ILE A 441 -53.08 0.91 -44.65
C ILE A 441 -54.46 0.75 -43.97
N LEU A 442 -54.98 1.87 -43.47
CA LEU A 442 -56.29 1.96 -42.82
C LEU A 442 -57.11 3.11 -43.42
N GLU A 443 -58.39 2.87 -43.60
CA GLU A 443 -59.33 3.85 -44.17
C GLU A 443 -60.15 4.52 -43.09
N ASP A 444 -60.44 5.80 -43.29
CA ASP A 444 -61.41 6.54 -42.49
C ASP A 444 -62.79 5.88 -42.56
N LYS A 445 -63.53 5.94 -41.45
CA LYS A 445 -64.87 5.36 -41.33
C LYS A 445 -65.87 6.39 -40.84
N PHE A 446 -67.09 6.30 -41.35
CA PHE A 446 -68.23 7.10 -40.91
C PHE A 446 -69.32 6.18 -40.38
N VAL A 447 -69.89 6.51 -39.22
CA VAL A 447 -71.04 5.79 -38.65
C VAL A 447 -72.11 6.77 -38.15
N CYS A 448 -73.37 6.44 -38.40
CA CYS A 448 -74.49 7.34 -38.09
C CYS A 448 -74.77 7.45 -36.56
N SER A 449 -74.35 6.46 -35.75
CA SER A 449 -74.50 6.47 -34.28
C SER A 449 -73.43 5.62 -33.59
N PRO A 450 -73.19 5.78 -32.27
CA PRO A 450 -72.24 4.96 -31.50
C PRO A 450 -72.50 3.46 -31.68
N THR A 451 -71.49 2.72 -32.16
CA THR A 451 -71.63 1.30 -32.50
C THR A 451 -70.27 0.60 -32.55
N ASP A 452 -70.29 -0.73 -32.67
CA ASP A 452 -69.10 -1.50 -33.00
C ASP A 452 -68.86 -1.47 -34.52
N ILE A 453 -67.64 -1.12 -34.93
CA ILE A 453 -67.22 -1.10 -36.33
C ILE A 453 -66.20 -2.19 -36.61
N LEU A 454 -66.27 -2.78 -37.81
CA LEU A 454 -65.25 -3.73 -38.26
C LEU A 454 -64.03 -2.97 -38.79
N ILE A 455 -62.90 -3.10 -38.10
CA ILE A 455 -61.61 -2.65 -38.60
C ILE A 455 -60.95 -3.82 -39.34
N THR A 456 -60.40 -3.55 -40.51
CA THR A 456 -59.67 -4.54 -41.32
C THR A 456 -58.35 -3.93 -41.79
N PHE A 457 -57.25 -4.62 -41.49
CA PHE A 457 -55.92 -4.30 -41.98
C PHE A 457 -55.71 -4.94 -43.36
N SER A 458 -55.07 -4.20 -44.27
CA SER A 458 -54.77 -4.70 -45.63
C SER A 458 -53.61 -5.70 -45.63
N GLU A 459 -52.66 -5.52 -44.72
CA GLU A 459 -51.43 -6.30 -44.61
C GLU A 459 -51.59 -7.56 -43.75
N THR A 460 -50.73 -8.56 -44.03
CA THR A 460 -50.63 -9.76 -43.20
C THR A 460 -49.54 -9.58 -42.14
N ALA A 461 -49.90 -9.65 -40.87
CA ALA A 461 -48.98 -9.59 -39.74
C ALA A 461 -49.39 -10.57 -38.63
N PRO A 462 -48.45 -11.05 -37.80
CA PRO A 462 -48.77 -11.91 -36.66
C PRO A 462 -49.66 -11.26 -35.60
N LEU A 463 -49.58 -9.93 -35.44
CA LEU A 463 -50.34 -9.15 -34.48
C LEU A 463 -50.81 -7.83 -35.11
N TYR A 464 -51.98 -7.36 -34.69
CA TYR A 464 -52.61 -6.12 -35.10
C TYR A 464 -53.04 -5.35 -33.87
N ARG A 465 -52.71 -4.05 -33.79
CA ARG A 465 -53.02 -3.19 -32.64
C ARG A 465 -53.74 -1.93 -33.07
N ILE A 466 -54.67 -1.47 -32.24
CA ILE A 466 -55.36 -0.18 -32.38
C ILE A 466 -55.17 0.62 -31.10
N TYR A 467 -54.80 1.88 -31.27
CA TYR A 467 -54.58 2.85 -30.21
C TYR A 467 -55.55 4.03 -30.35
N ASP A 468 -55.82 4.69 -29.23
CA ASP A 468 -56.51 5.98 -29.21
C ASP A 468 -55.56 7.15 -29.54
N GLN A 469 -56.12 8.35 -29.60
CA GLN A 469 -55.38 9.61 -29.79
C GLN A 469 -54.36 9.94 -28.68
N ASN A 470 -54.49 9.32 -27.52
CA ASN A 470 -53.57 9.47 -26.38
C ASN A 470 -52.52 8.35 -26.36
N ASN A 471 -52.42 7.56 -27.44
CA ASN A 471 -51.46 6.49 -27.61
C ASN A 471 -51.70 5.26 -26.71
N ASN A 472 -52.88 5.14 -26.09
CA ASN A 472 -53.26 3.99 -25.27
C ASN A 472 -53.73 2.84 -26.16
N LEU A 473 -53.28 1.61 -25.85
CA LEU A 473 -53.71 0.41 -26.56
C LEU A 473 -55.19 0.11 -26.25
N LEU A 474 -56.05 0.23 -27.26
CA LEU A 474 -57.47 -0.11 -27.15
C LEU A 474 -57.73 -1.59 -27.44
N LYS A 475 -57.04 -2.13 -28.44
CA LYS A 475 -57.25 -3.51 -28.87
C LYS A 475 -55.98 -4.11 -29.47
N GLU A 476 -55.74 -5.38 -29.16
CA GLU A 476 -54.78 -6.25 -29.85
C GLU A 476 -55.51 -7.49 -30.38
N SER A 477 -55.13 -7.94 -31.58
CA SER A 477 -55.73 -9.09 -32.25
C SER A 477 -54.69 -9.86 -33.07
N LYS A 478 -54.83 -11.19 -33.14
CA LYS A 478 -54.12 -12.03 -34.12
C LYS A 478 -54.86 -12.13 -35.46
N ASN A 479 -56.14 -11.75 -35.48
CA ASN A 479 -56.96 -11.71 -36.68
C ASN A 479 -56.85 -10.33 -37.33
N LYS A 480 -56.67 -10.30 -38.66
CA LYS A 480 -56.55 -9.07 -39.46
C LYS A 480 -57.79 -8.17 -39.46
N SER A 481 -58.93 -8.73 -39.06
CA SER A 481 -60.20 -8.03 -38.95
C SER A 481 -60.82 -8.27 -37.58
N PHE A 482 -61.26 -7.21 -36.92
CA PHE A 482 -61.89 -7.28 -35.59
C PHE A 482 -62.77 -6.06 -35.31
N MET A 483 -63.72 -6.24 -34.39
CA MET A 483 -64.64 -5.17 -33.99
C MET A 483 -63.97 -4.19 -33.02
N LEU A 484 -64.18 -2.90 -33.25
CA LEU A 484 -63.79 -1.78 -32.40
C LEU A 484 -65.05 -1.03 -31.96
N ASN A 485 -65.23 -0.87 -30.64
CA ASN A 485 -66.33 -0.08 -30.10
C ASN A 485 -66.02 1.42 -30.23
N VAL A 486 -66.86 2.16 -30.95
CA VAL A 486 -66.68 3.60 -31.15
C VAL A 486 -67.88 4.35 -30.58
N LYS A 487 -67.59 5.27 -29.65
CA LYS A 487 -68.61 6.06 -28.93
C LYS A 487 -68.78 7.48 -29.48
N GLU A 488 -67.70 8.06 -29.99
CA GLU A 488 -67.67 9.44 -30.49
C GLU A 488 -66.64 9.56 -31.61
N SER A 489 -66.68 10.69 -32.33
CA SER A 489 -65.72 10.98 -33.37
C SER A 489 -64.31 11.13 -32.80
N SER A 490 -63.34 10.35 -33.28
CA SER A 490 -61.96 10.41 -32.80
C SER A 490 -60.96 9.91 -33.85
N ASN A 491 -59.69 10.24 -33.66
CA ASN A 491 -58.57 9.69 -34.42
C ASN A 491 -58.06 8.42 -33.73
N TYR A 492 -57.93 7.36 -34.50
CA TYR A 492 -57.39 6.07 -34.06
C TYR A 492 -56.10 5.77 -34.82
N TYR A 493 -55.24 4.96 -34.23
CA TYR A 493 -53.93 4.64 -34.78
C TYR A 493 -53.74 3.14 -34.84
N GLY A 494 -53.45 2.59 -36.01
CA GLY A 494 -53.19 1.17 -36.16
C GLY A 494 -51.73 0.84 -36.39
N SER A 495 -51.28 -0.30 -35.88
CA SER A 495 -49.95 -0.85 -36.16
C SER A 495 -49.96 -2.35 -36.35
N LEU A 496 -48.93 -2.83 -37.05
CA LEU A 496 -48.63 -4.25 -37.24
C LEU A 496 -47.56 -4.66 -36.22
N GLY A 497 -47.70 -5.84 -35.63
CA GLY A 497 -46.77 -6.38 -34.64
C GLY A 497 -46.21 -7.74 -35.05
N ARG A 498 -44.93 -7.98 -34.71
CA ARG A 498 -44.27 -9.29 -34.80
C ARG A 498 -43.31 -9.44 -33.63
N GLY A 499 -43.62 -10.32 -32.68
CA GLY A 499 -42.86 -10.42 -31.44
C GLY A 499 -42.86 -9.09 -30.69
N SER A 500 -41.68 -8.59 -30.32
CA SER A 500 -41.51 -7.25 -29.73
C SER A 500 -41.44 -6.11 -30.76
N CYS A 501 -41.38 -6.39 -32.06
CA CYS A 501 -41.35 -5.35 -33.08
C CYS A 501 -42.75 -4.83 -33.42
N GLU A 502 -42.84 -3.53 -33.67
CA GLU A 502 -44.07 -2.84 -34.07
C GLU A 502 -43.78 -1.91 -35.25
N SER A 503 -44.68 -1.84 -36.22
CA SER A 503 -44.59 -0.89 -37.33
C SER A 503 -44.78 0.55 -36.86
N LEU A 504 -44.50 1.51 -37.74
CA LEU A 504 -45.04 2.85 -37.58
C LEU A 504 -46.58 2.80 -37.52
N ARG A 505 -47.16 3.73 -36.76
CA ARG A 505 -48.61 3.81 -36.56
C ARG A 505 -49.24 4.63 -37.68
N THR A 506 -50.30 4.11 -38.28
CA THR A 506 -51.09 4.82 -39.29
C THR A 506 -52.36 5.36 -38.64
N ALA A 507 -52.59 6.67 -38.79
CA ALA A 507 -53.81 7.31 -38.31
C ALA A 507 -54.97 7.07 -39.27
N PHE A 508 -56.17 6.86 -38.73
CA PHE A 508 -57.44 6.89 -39.46
C PHE A 508 -58.51 7.53 -38.59
N LYS A 509 -59.42 8.27 -39.22
CA LYS A 509 -60.48 9.01 -38.54
C LYS A 509 -61.76 8.19 -38.53
N VAL A 510 -62.39 8.09 -37.37
CA VAL A 510 -63.77 7.62 -37.27
C VAL A 510 -64.67 8.78 -36.90
N THR A 511 -65.69 9.03 -37.71
CA THR A 511 -66.68 10.10 -37.50
C THR A 511 -68.02 9.49 -37.11
N VAL A 512 -68.62 9.97 -36.03
CA VAL A 512 -69.90 9.55 -35.47
C VAL A 512 -70.91 10.69 -35.54
N GLY A 513 -72.04 10.48 -36.25
CA GLY A 513 -73.28 11.26 -36.05
C GLY A 513 -74.02 11.76 -37.31
N GLU A 514 -75.32 11.97 -37.14
CA GLU A 514 -76.15 12.95 -37.89
C GLU A 514 -76.49 14.09 -36.93
N THR A 515 -76.06 15.33 -37.20
CA THR A 515 -76.47 16.48 -36.38
C THR A 515 -77.93 16.80 -36.67
N ALA A 516 -78.78 16.57 -35.66
CA ALA A 516 -80.25 16.63 -35.73
C ALA A 516 -80.79 17.86 -36.47
N ILE A 517 -81.30 17.64 -37.68
CA ILE A 517 -82.15 18.60 -38.37
C ILE A 517 -83.45 18.82 -37.57
N ASN A 518 -83.90 20.06 -37.45
CA ASN A 518 -85.20 20.36 -36.85
C ASN A 518 -86.27 20.31 -37.94
N ILE A 519 -87.22 19.39 -37.81
CA ILE A 519 -88.30 19.15 -38.77
C ILE A 519 -89.63 19.60 -38.15
N PRO A 520 -90.15 20.79 -38.51
CA PRO A 520 -91.47 21.22 -38.06
C PRO A 520 -92.55 20.28 -38.58
N THR A 521 -93.57 19.99 -37.76
CA THR A 521 -94.67 19.08 -38.14
C THR A 521 -95.87 19.79 -38.75
N SER A 522 -95.84 21.12 -38.87
CA SER A 522 -96.91 21.93 -39.47
C SER A 522 -96.40 23.25 -40.05
N PHE A 523 -97.13 23.79 -41.04
CA PHE A 523 -96.93 25.15 -41.59
C PHE A 523 -98.25 25.69 -42.16
N SER A 524 -98.34 27.02 -42.35
CA SER A 524 -99.58 27.73 -42.69
C SER A 524 -99.41 28.66 -43.91
N PRO A 525 -99.50 28.15 -45.15
CA PRO A 525 -99.36 28.96 -46.36
C PRO A 525 -100.62 29.78 -46.65
N ASN A 526 -100.85 30.85 -45.87
CA ASN A 526 -101.97 31.79 -45.97
C ASN A 526 -101.53 33.21 -46.42
N ASN A 527 -100.22 33.39 -46.70
CA ASN A 527 -99.60 34.62 -47.17
C ASN A 527 -99.65 35.78 -46.17
N ASP A 528 -99.60 35.47 -44.87
CA ASP A 528 -99.50 36.45 -43.77
C ASP A 528 -98.05 36.76 -43.35
N GLY A 529 -97.06 36.10 -43.96
CA GLY A 529 -95.64 36.24 -43.70
C GLY A 529 -95.09 35.30 -42.61
N ILE A 530 -95.93 34.49 -41.97
CA ILE A 530 -95.56 33.61 -40.85
C ILE A 530 -95.80 32.14 -41.24
N ASN A 531 -94.72 31.35 -41.26
CA ASN A 531 -94.76 29.92 -41.61
C ASN A 531 -95.43 29.63 -42.97
N ASP A 532 -95.33 30.57 -43.92
CA ASP A 532 -95.84 30.41 -45.29
C ASP A 532 -95.11 29.30 -46.07
N THR A 533 -93.91 28.93 -45.61
CA THR A 533 -93.12 27.84 -46.17
C THR A 533 -92.63 26.90 -45.09
N TRP A 534 -92.42 25.64 -45.43
CA TRP A 534 -91.89 24.62 -44.55
C TRP A 534 -90.36 24.69 -44.49
N ILE A 535 -89.85 25.29 -43.42
CA ILE A 535 -88.41 25.53 -43.21
C ILE A 535 -87.81 24.39 -42.37
N LEU A 536 -86.83 23.69 -42.93
CA LEU A 536 -86.06 22.64 -42.25
C LEU A 536 -84.73 23.23 -41.75
N LYS A 537 -84.60 23.50 -40.44
CA LYS A 537 -83.37 24.10 -39.90
C LYS A 537 -82.27 23.05 -39.75
N GLY A 538 -81.05 23.37 -40.18
CA GLY A 538 -79.90 22.47 -40.14
C GLY A 538 -79.72 21.62 -41.41
N ILE A 539 -80.67 21.66 -42.34
CA ILE A 539 -80.57 20.91 -43.61
C ILE A 539 -79.50 21.51 -44.54
N GLU A 540 -79.17 22.78 -44.38
CA GLU A 540 -78.13 23.49 -45.12
C GLU A 540 -76.71 22.89 -44.94
N LEU A 541 -76.51 22.08 -43.90
CA LEU A 541 -75.25 21.36 -43.66
C LEU A 541 -75.08 20.13 -44.57
N TYR A 542 -76.15 19.73 -45.29
CA TYR A 542 -76.20 18.50 -46.08
C TYR A 542 -76.46 18.81 -47.56
N ASN A 543 -75.37 18.96 -48.32
CA ASN A 543 -75.41 19.25 -49.76
C ASN A 543 -75.96 18.11 -50.65
N THR A 544 -76.18 16.92 -50.07
CA THR A 544 -76.76 15.75 -50.75
C THR A 544 -78.17 15.43 -50.26
N ALA A 545 -78.79 16.33 -49.48
CA ALA A 545 -80.12 16.10 -48.92
C ALA A 545 -81.20 16.00 -50.02
N ASP A 546 -82.07 15.00 -49.91
CA ASP A 546 -83.24 14.78 -50.77
C ASP A 546 -84.52 14.82 -49.92
N VAL A 547 -85.33 15.86 -50.12
CA VAL A 547 -86.57 16.12 -49.39
C VAL A 547 -87.76 15.82 -50.30
N LYS A 548 -88.65 14.94 -49.88
CA LYS A 548 -89.85 14.56 -50.61
C LYS A 548 -91.07 14.70 -49.71
N VAL A 549 -92.17 15.23 -50.26
CA VAL A 549 -93.47 15.32 -49.58
C VAL A 549 -94.55 14.67 -50.45
N PHE A 550 -95.41 13.89 -49.79
CA PHE A 550 -96.46 13.08 -50.39
C PHE A 550 -97.82 13.42 -49.78
N ASN A 551 -98.89 13.34 -50.57
CA ASN A 551 -100.25 13.43 -50.06
C ASN A 551 -100.71 12.11 -49.41
N ARG A 552 -101.90 12.10 -48.80
CA ARG A 552 -102.48 10.91 -48.14
C ARG A 552 -102.71 9.68 -49.03
N TYR A 553 -102.67 9.83 -50.34
CA TYR A 553 -102.80 8.73 -51.30
C TYR A 553 -101.43 8.21 -51.79
N GLY A 554 -100.33 8.72 -51.23
CA GLY A 554 -98.97 8.35 -51.60
C GLY A 554 -98.44 9.05 -52.87
N ALA A 555 -99.18 10.00 -53.44
CA ALA A 555 -98.71 10.75 -54.60
C ALA A 555 -97.76 11.88 -54.15
N MET A 556 -96.61 11.99 -54.80
CA MET A 556 -95.63 13.05 -54.53
C MET A 556 -96.20 14.40 -54.94
N VAL A 557 -96.10 15.37 -54.03
CA VAL A 557 -96.56 16.75 -54.23
C VAL A 557 -95.41 17.74 -54.26
N TYR A 558 -94.26 17.39 -53.68
CA TYR A 558 -93.07 18.21 -53.65
C TYR A 558 -91.82 17.35 -53.58
N GLN A 559 -90.76 17.79 -54.25
CA GLN A 559 -89.42 17.24 -54.11
C GLN A 559 -88.38 18.36 -54.26
N SER A 560 -87.35 18.33 -53.43
CA SER A 560 -86.17 19.17 -53.60
C SER A 560 -84.90 18.45 -53.17
N THR A 561 -83.86 18.58 -53.99
CA THR A 561 -82.47 18.22 -53.63
C THR A 561 -81.64 19.45 -53.24
N ASN A 562 -82.26 20.64 -53.23
CA ASN A 562 -81.63 21.89 -52.83
C ASN A 562 -82.27 22.41 -51.53
N PRO A 563 -81.51 22.50 -50.42
CA PRO A 563 -81.94 23.05 -49.14
C PRO A 563 -82.64 24.41 -49.19
N SER A 564 -82.30 25.25 -50.17
CA SER A 564 -82.85 26.61 -50.29
C SER A 564 -84.24 26.65 -50.95
N ASN A 565 -84.64 25.59 -51.65
CA ASN A 565 -85.99 25.49 -52.17
C ASN A 565 -86.88 24.99 -51.03
N LEU A 566 -87.82 25.81 -50.60
CA LEU A 566 -88.72 25.49 -49.49
C LEU A 566 -90.08 25.03 -50.03
N PHE A 567 -90.78 24.18 -49.29
CA PHE A 567 -92.13 23.76 -49.67
C PHE A 567 -93.14 24.80 -49.21
N ASP A 568 -93.86 25.41 -50.16
CA ASP A 568 -94.81 26.51 -49.94
C ASP A 568 -96.29 26.06 -49.93
N GLY A 569 -96.52 24.74 -49.95
CA GLY A 569 -97.87 24.18 -49.97
C GLY A 569 -98.56 24.24 -51.34
N LYS A 570 -97.81 24.42 -52.42
CA LYS A 570 -98.34 24.40 -53.80
C LYS A 570 -97.81 23.22 -54.59
N LYS A 571 -98.59 22.80 -55.60
CA LYS A 571 -98.15 21.87 -56.66
C LYS A 571 -98.46 22.48 -58.02
N GLU A 572 -97.44 22.66 -58.85
CA GLU A 572 -97.57 23.27 -60.18
C GLU A 572 -98.25 24.65 -60.14
N GLY A 573 -97.96 25.43 -59.10
CA GLY A 573 -98.53 26.77 -58.87
C GLY A 573 -99.93 26.79 -58.25
N ASN A 574 -100.59 25.63 -58.12
CA ASN A 574 -101.92 25.51 -57.52
C ASN A 574 -101.85 25.19 -56.03
N ASP A 575 -102.77 25.76 -55.27
CA ASP A 575 -102.93 25.57 -53.84
C ASP A 575 -103.33 24.14 -53.48
N LEU A 576 -102.53 23.48 -52.64
CA LEU A 576 -102.86 22.14 -52.15
C LEU A 576 -103.91 22.21 -51.02
N PRO A 577 -104.85 21.25 -50.90
CA PRO A 577 -105.85 21.26 -49.84
C PRO A 577 -105.23 21.19 -48.43
N SER A 578 -105.84 21.87 -47.47
CA SER A 578 -105.51 21.73 -46.04
C SER A 578 -105.69 20.28 -45.58
N GLY A 579 -104.71 19.77 -44.84
CA GLY A 579 -104.68 18.37 -44.42
C GLY A 579 -103.28 17.86 -44.08
N VAL A 580 -103.21 16.55 -43.84
CA VAL A 580 -101.97 15.85 -43.47
C VAL A 580 -101.27 15.30 -44.72
N TYR A 581 -99.98 15.61 -44.82
CA TYR A 581 -99.01 15.14 -45.80
C TYR A 581 -97.94 14.31 -45.07
N TYR A 582 -97.11 13.61 -45.84
CA TYR A 582 -96.03 12.78 -45.31
C TYR A 582 -94.72 13.15 -45.97
N TYR A 583 -93.63 13.19 -45.20
CA TYR A 583 -92.31 13.51 -45.72
C TYR A 583 -91.34 12.33 -45.62
N ILE A 584 -90.37 12.33 -46.54
CA ILE A 584 -89.17 11.51 -46.51
C ILE A 584 -87.99 12.45 -46.75
N ILE A 585 -87.08 12.55 -45.79
CA ILE A 585 -85.87 13.36 -45.88
C ILE A 585 -84.67 12.44 -45.77
N LYS A 586 -83.87 12.34 -46.83
CA LYS A 586 -82.63 11.57 -46.85
C LYS A 586 -81.45 12.54 -46.79
N LEU A 587 -80.67 12.55 -45.71
CA LEU A 587 -79.56 13.49 -45.53
C LEU A 587 -78.27 13.07 -46.25
N THR A 588 -77.95 11.77 -46.25
CA THR A 588 -76.80 11.16 -46.95
C THR A 588 -77.20 9.82 -47.53
N ASN A 589 -76.39 9.25 -48.43
CA ASN A 589 -76.71 7.97 -49.05
C ASN A 589 -76.61 6.77 -48.10
N ASP A 590 -75.83 6.90 -47.03
CA ASP A 590 -75.39 5.80 -46.16
C ASP A 590 -76.19 5.70 -44.85
N CYS A 591 -77.10 6.64 -44.58
CA CYS A 591 -77.98 6.63 -43.41
C CYS A 591 -79.47 6.45 -43.80
N ASN A 592 -80.28 6.04 -42.83
CA ASN A 592 -81.73 5.85 -43.01
C ASN A 592 -82.45 7.20 -43.16
N PRO A 593 -83.47 7.30 -44.01
CA PRO A 593 -84.20 8.54 -44.18
C PRO A 593 -85.08 8.87 -42.96
N PHE A 594 -85.19 10.15 -42.63
CA PHE A 594 -86.19 10.66 -41.69
C PHE A 594 -87.56 10.62 -42.35
N THR A 595 -88.55 10.09 -41.63
CA THR A 595 -89.94 10.03 -42.12
C THR A 595 -90.90 10.55 -41.06
N GLY A 596 -92.03 11.10 -41.48
CA GLY A 596 -93.04 11.65 -40.56
C GLY A 596 -94.19 12.33 -41.28
N SER A 597 -95.09 12.93 -40.50
CA SER A 597 -96.25 13.67 -41.00
C SER A 597 -96.03 15.18 -40.95
N LEU A 598 -96.53 15.88 -41.97
CA LEU A 598 -96.55 17.34 -42.10
C LEU A 598 -97.98 17.83 -42.28
N THR A 599 -98.45 18.73 -41.41
CA THR A 599 -99.81 19.30 -41.48
C THR A 599 -99.79 20.65 -42.17
N LEU A 600 -100.57 20.80 -43.25
CA LEU A 600 -100.80 22.08 -43.94
C LEU A 600 -102.12 22.68 -43.46
N LEU A 601 -102.07 23.90 -42.93
CA LEU A 601 -103.21 24.66 -42.39
C LEU A 601 -103.45 25.93 -43.23
N ARG A 602 -104.70 26.31 -43.49
CA ARG A 602 -105.06 27.58 -44.13
C ARG A 602 -106.28 28.18 -43.47
#